data_AF-A0A1G5SG99-F1
#
_entry.id   AF-A0A1G5SG99-F1
#
_cell.length_a   1.000
_cell.length_b   1.000
_cell.length_c   1.000
_cell.angle_alpha   90.00
_cell.angle_beta   90.00
_cell.angle_gamma   90.00
#
_symmetry.space_group_name_H-M   'P 1'
#
loop_
_entity.id
_entity.type
_entity.pdbx_description
1 polymer ?
#
loop_
_entity_poly.entity_id
_entity_poly.type
_entity_poly.pdbx_seq_one_letter_code
_entity_poly.pdbx_strand_id
1 'polypeptide(L)'
;MVNLKEFVANLHKRTCLKTNTEIIFIKNRKFLIFYQVMKFRILFIFTILMCCSNVWAALPEAPAVIYSVEGKRANASWLPVDNSSKYRLHWLPYPMPNPVETINSLDLGTETQVSVMLDDGAMFYVAITAYNQDGESALSNIEVVAINNEFSGGDTTVFTQTSSAFDNPAPNLDSEGVARHLIGDSEFEQSFVTAPALVNSGLGPAFNNNSCIACHPKDGRGRPPEEGETSNSFFLRVSIPGIDQKTGGPIAIPGFGTQIFDRAVFGVQPEATVETTYAEINGRFGDDTAYQLRKPVFTIANSYISLPNEYLMSPRVAPPVFGRGLLEAISDETLLDWADEYDLNDDGISGRVNQVWDAISETAVIGRFGLKANSPSVLVQTASAYHGDMGITNELFPEESTAGQPQNDGSSDDPELRQGVLDDVVFYIQTLAVPARRNIDNPLVKRGQILFDQAGCTSCHIPTVTTGVLESVPEVSNQVIHPYTDLLLHDMGEGLADDRSDFLANGREWKTPPLWGIGFTKVVNGHTFFLHDGRARNLMEAVLWHGGEAESATEYFRTLSSTDRDALIKFLESL
;
A
#
# COMPACT_ATOMS: atom_id res chain seq x y z
N MET A 1 20.66 -35.02 1.34
CA MET A 1 20.76 -34.19 2.58
C MET A 1 22.14 -33.55 2.65
N VAL A 2 22.32 -32.39 2.01
CA VAL A 2 23.51 -31.55 2.18
C VAL A 2 23.37 -30.74 3.48
N ASN A 3 24.48 -30.37 4.12
CA ASN A 3 24.50 -29.68 5.41
C ASN A 3 24.13 -28.19 5.25
N LEU A 4 22.85 -27.83 5.48
CA LEU A 4 22.26 -26.50 5.20
C LEU A 4 22.88 -25.28 5.93
N LYS A 5 23.98 -25.44 6.68
CA LYS A 5 24.60 -24.36 7.46
C LYS A 5 25.08 -23.18 6.62
N GLU A 6 25.60 -23.40 5.40
CA GLU A 6 26.02 -22.29 4.52
C GLU A 6 24.83 -21.51 3.97
N PHE A 7 23.69 -22.16 3.74
CA PHE A 7 22.46 -21.50 3.28
C PHE A 7 21.93 -20.53 4.33
N VAL A 8 21.75 -21.00 5.57
CA VAL A 8 21.28 -20.16 6.69
C VAL A 8 22.32 -19.07 7.05
N ALA A 9 23.62 -19.39 7.02
CA ALA A 9 24.68 -18.42 7.34
C ALA A 9 24.88 -17.32 6.28
N ASN A 10 24.40 -17.49 5.05
CA ASN A 10 24.37 -16.44 4.04
C ASN A 10 23.08 -15.61 4.08
N LEU A 11 21.95 -16.20 4.48
CA LEU A 11 20.71 -15.47 4.78
C LEU A 11 20.92 -14.44 5.92
N HIS A 12 21.50 -14.88 7.03
CA HIS A 12 21.72 -14.05 8.23
C HIS A 12 22.79 -12.94 8.07
N LYS A 13 23.31 -12.68 6.86
CA LYS A 13 24.47 -11.80 6.64
C LYS A 13 24.21 -10.46 5.94
N ARG A 14 22.96 -10.15 5.55
CA ARG A 14 22.60 -8.88 4.89
C ARG A 14 21.62 -7.99 5.68
N THR A 15 21.49 -8.19 6.99
CA THR A 15 20.75 -7.30 7.91
C THR A 15 21.66 -6.41 8.77
N CYS A 16 22.95 -6.27 8.46
CA CYS A 16 23.84 -5.38 9.23
C CYS A 16 25.08 -4.88 8.45
N LEU A 17 25.29 -3.55 8.52
CA LEU A 17 26.52 -2.77 8.27
C LEU A 17 27.01 -2.48 6.83
N LYS A 18 27.54 -1.24 6.69
CA LYS A 18 27.95 -0.55 5.46
C LYS A 18 29.49 -0.58 5.23
N THR A 19 29.88 -0.24 3.99
CA THR A 19 31.16 0.40 3.57
C THR A 19 32.53 -0.31 3.82
N ASN A 20 33.18 -0.74 2.73
CA ASN A 20 34.45 -0.20 2.18
C ASN A 20 35.39 -1.26 1.56
N THR A 21 35.73 -1.12 0.27
CA THR A 21 37.07 -1.37 -0.34
C THR A 21 37.10 -0.72 -1.74
N GLU A 22 38.29 -0.35 -2.21
CA GLU A 22 38.53 0.54 -3.36
C GLU A 22 38.36 -0.12 -4.75
N ILE A 23 38.09 0.70 -5.79
CA ILE A 23 38.03 0.30 -7.21
C ILE A 23 39.24 0.85 -7.98
N ILE A 24 39.96 -0.01 -8.70
CA ILE A 24 41.07 0.38 -9.59
C ILE A 24 40.62 0.32 -11.06
N PHE A 25 40.62 1.48 -11.74
CA PHE A 25 40.32 1.61 -13.17
C PHE A 25 41.51 1.25 -14.07
N ILE A 26 41.28 0.43 -15.10
CA ILE A 26 42.07 0.42 -16.35
C ILE A 26 41.09 0.50 -17.54
N LYS A 27 41.46 1.23 -18.60
CA LYS A 27 40.52 1.72 -19.64
C LYS A 27 41.18 1.69 -21.04
N ASN A 28 40.38 1.64 -22.11
CA ASN A 28 40.75 1.80 -23.54
C ASN A 28 41.53 0.63 -24.21
N ARG A 29 41.53 0.41 -25.55
CA ARG A 29 40.96 1.09 -26.77
C ARG A 29 40.82 0.04 -27.92
N LYS A 30 39.67 -0.09 -28.62
CA LYS A 30 39.23 0.54 -29.92
C LYS A 30 39.71 -0.07 -31.27
N PHE A 31 38.71 -0.32 -32.15
CA PHE A 31 38.70 -0.40 -33.64
C PHE A 31 39.36 -1.64 -34.32
N LEU A 32 38.90 -2.32 -35.39
CA LEU A 32 37.83 -2.23 -36.45
C LEU A 32 38.39 -1.98 -37.88
N ILE A 33 38.06 -2.85 -38.88
CA ILE A 33 37.73 -2.59 -40.33
C ILE A 33 38.00 -3.78 -41.32
N PHE A 34 36.92 -4.24 -41.99
CA PHE A 34 36.68 -4.81 -43.36
C PHE A 34 37.61 -5.80 -44.15
N TYR A 35 36.94 -6.81 -44.76
CA TYR A 35 36.99 -7.39 -46.15
C TYR A 35 38.15 -7.01 -47.12
N GLN A 36 38.59 -7.82 -48.10
CA GLN A 36 38.04 -8.96 -48.89
C GLN A 36 39.22 -9.86 -49.42
N VAL A 37 39.27 -10.80 -50.41
CA VAL A 37 38.48 -11.30 -51.58
C VAL A 37 38.72 -12.85 -51.74
N MET A 38 38.06 -13.53 -52.71
CA MET A 38 38.35 -14.90 -53.23
C MET A 38 39.68 -14.99 -54.05
N LYS A 39 40.21 -16.11 -54.60
CA LYS A 39 39.63 -17.42 -55.04
C LYS A 39 40.70 -18.51 -55.40
N PHE A 40 40.24 -19.76 -55.56
CA PHE A 40 40.79 -20.89 -56.37
C PHE A 40 41.90 -21.86 -55.85
N ARG A 41 41.44 -23.09 -55.50
CA ARG A 41 41.99 -24.46 -55.73
C ARG A 41 43.50 -24.76 -55.56
N ILE A 42 43.78 -25.84 -54.81
CA ILE A 42 44.34 -27.10 -55.38
C ILE A 42 43.86 -28.33 -54.58
N LEU A 43 43.97 -29.50 -55.20
CA LEU A 43 43.39 -30.79 -54.83
C LEU A 43 44.35 -31.65 -53.96
N PHE A 44 43.81 -32.63 -53.23
CA PHE A 44 44.52 -33.77 -52.60
C PHE A 44 45.58 -33.46 -51.51
N ILE A 45 45.22 -33.69 -50.24
CA ILE A 45 46.06 -34.37 -49.22
C ILE A 45 45.18 -34.74 -48.00
N PHE A 46 45.59 -35.76 -47.24
CA PHE A 46 44.94 -36.34 -46.06
C PHE A 46 43.51 -36.89 -46.19
N THR A 47 43.44 -38.13 -46.68
CA THR A 47 42.39 -39.11 -46.38
C THR A 47 42.45 -39.61 -44.91
N ILE A 48 42.57 -38.70 -43.95
CA ILE A 48 42.40 -38.98 -42.50
C ILE A 48 41.49 -37.89 -41.92
N LEU A 49 40.20 -38.03 -42.17
CA LEU A 49 39.15 -37.34 -41.43
C LEU A 49 38.21 -38.39 -40.82
N MET A 50 38.75 -39.17 -39.88
CA MET A 50 37.92 -39.97 -38.98
C MET A 50 37.00 -39.06 -38.17
N CYS A 51 35.93 -39.66 -37.63
CA CYS A 51 34.86 -39.07 -36.85
C CYS A 51 35.28 -37.98 -35.83
N CYS A 52 35.46 -36.75 -36.31
CA CYS A 52 35.49 -35.52 -35.52
C CYS A 52 34.41 -34.55 -36.03
N SER A 53 33.22 -35.11 -36.33
CA SER A 53 31.99 -34.40 -36.02
C SER A 53 31.93 -34.25 -34.50
N ASN A 54 32.57 -33.20 -33.98
CA ASN A 54 32.25 -32.69 -32.66
C ASN A 54 30.80 -32.22 -32.74
N VAL A 55 29.88 -33.12 -32.42
CA VAL A 55 28.57 -32.73 -31.91
C VAL A 55 28.89 -32.05 -30.60
N TRP A 56 28.93 -30.72 -30.60
CA TRP A 56 28.90 -29.94 -29.37
C TRP A 56 27.64 -30.42 -28.65
N ALA A 57 27.78 -31.05 -27.49
CA ALA A 57 26.60 -31.53 -26.79
C ALA A 57 25.79 -30.30 -26.40
N ALA A 58 24.46 -30.38 -26.57
CA ALA A 58 23.63 -29.21 -26.35
C ALA A 58 23.75 -28.74 -24.89
N LEU A 59 23.53 -27.44 -24.67
CA LEU A 59 23.19 -26.98 -23.33
C LEU A 59 21.93 -27.75 -22.87
N PRO A 60 21.83 -28.15 -21.59
CA PRO A 60 20.62 -28.80 -21.10
C PRO A 60 19.39 -27.90 -21.28
N GLU A 61 18.20 -28.50 -21.38
CA GLU A 61 16.97 -27.72 -21.33
C GLU A 61 16.76 -27.11 -19.93
N ALA A 62 15.97 -26.03 -19.85
CA ALA A 62 15.64 -25.42 -18.56
C ALA A 62 14.74 -26.37 -17.74
N PRO A 63 15.03 -26.64 -16.46
CA PRO A 63 14.15 -27.44 -15.62
C PRO A 63 12.76 -26.80 -15.47
N ALA A 64 11.71 -27.62 -15.55
CA ALA A 64 10.38 -27.23 -15.06
C ALA A 64 10.32 -27.54 -13.55
N VAL A 65 10.22 -26.50 -12.72
CA VAL A 65 10.33 -26.60 -11.26
C VAL A 65 9.00 -26.32 -10.59
N ILE A 66 8.57 -27.24 -9.72
CA ILE A 66 7.42 -27.08 -8.84
C ILE A 66 7.93 -26.54 -7.50
N TYR A 67 7.43 -25.35 -7.13
CA TYR A 67 7.70 -24.69 -5.86
C TYR A 67 6.47 -24.77 -4.95
N SER A 68 6.68 -25.02 -3.65
CA SER A 68 5.61 -25.01 -2.65
C SER A 68 6.11 -24.54 -1.28
N VAL A 69 5.19 -24.03 -0.46
CA VAL A 69 5.45 -23.60 0.92
C VAL A 69 4.51 -24.38 1.85
N GLU A 70 5.04 -24.90 2.95
CA GLU A 70 4.28 -25.61 4.00
C GLU A 70 4.65 -24.98 5.34
N GLY A 71 3.89 -23.94 5.73
CA GLY A 71 4.28 -23.02 6.81
C GLY A 71 5.69 -22.45 6.57
N LYS A 72 6.57 -22.56 7.56
CA LYS A 72 7.97 -22.08 7.47
C LYS A 72 8.89 -22.90 6.55
N ARG A 73 8.38 -23.87 5.77
CA ARG A 73 9.19 -24.72 4.88
C ARG A 73 8.96 -24.40 3.42
N ALA A 74 9.98 -23.88 2.75
CA ALA A 74 10.02 -23.79 1.30
C ALA A 74 10.56 -25.07 0.66
N ASN A 75 9.95 -25.51 -0.43
CA ASN A 75 10.34 -26.68 -1.21
C ASN A 75 10.42 -26.34 -2.70
N ALA A 76 11.37 -26.95 -3.41
CA ALA A 76 11.51 -26.91 -4.86
C ALA A 76 11.81 -28.32 -5.39
N SER A 77 11.15 -28.76 -6.45
CA SER A 77 11.34 -30.09 -7.04
C SER A 77 11.14 -30.10 -8.55
N TRP A 78 11.92 -30.92 -9.26
CA TRP A 78 11.87 -31.03 -10.73
C TRP A 78 12.20 -32.46 -11.17
N LEU A 79 11.89 -32.78 -12.42
CA LEU A 79 12.31 -34.05 -13.04
C LEU A 79 13.75 -33.93 -13.55
N PRO A 80 14.53 -35.03 -13.59
CA PRO A 80 15.82 -35.03 -14.27
C PRO A 80 15.70 -34.59 -15.73
N VAL A 81 16.54 -33.64 -16.14
CA VAL A 81 16.60 -33.13 -17.53
C VAL A 81 17.63 -33.93 -18.31
N ASP A 82 17.29 -34.36 -19.53
CA ASP A 82 18.22 -35.04 -20.43
C ASP A 82 19.46 -34.19 -20.75
N ASN A 83 20.61 -34.85 -20.91
CA ASN A 83 21.92 -34.24 -21.14
C ASN A 83 22.42 -33.28 -20.02
N SER A 84 21.71 -33.16 -18.90
CA SER A 84 22.21 -32.54 -17.67
C SER A 84 23.14 -33.49 -16.90
N SER A 85 24.14 -32.95 -16.18
CA SER A 85 24.89 -33.69 -15.17
C SER A 85 24.73 -33.12 -13.75
N LYS A 86 24.28 -31.87 -13.62
CA LYS A 86 24.09 -31.16 -12.34
C LYS A 86 23.01 -30.08 -12.42
N TYR A 87 22.60 -29.55 -11.27
CA TYR A 87 21.69 -28.41 -11.13
C TYR A 87 22.26 -27.33 -10.22
N ARG A 88 21.83 -26.07 -10.41
CA ARG A 88 22.17 -24.94 -9.54
C ARG A 88 20.92 -24.15 -9.18
N LEU A 89 20.72 -23.90 -7.89
CA LEU A 89 19.71 -22.95 -7.40
C LEU A 89 20.25 -21.52 -7.56
N HIS A 90 19.40 -20.59 -7.98
CA HIS A 90 19.66 -19.15 -8.04
C HIS A 90 18.56 -18.40 -7.27
N TRP A 91 18.91 -17.36 -6.51
CA TRP A 91 17.93 -16.56 -5.77
C TRP A 91 18.32 -15.09 -5.54
N LEU A 92 17.29 -14.25 -5.41
CA LEU A 92 17.34 -12.83 -5.03
C LEU A 92 16.25 -12.56 -3.97
N PRO A 93 16.40 -11.55 -3.11
CA PRO A 93 15.29 -11.01 -2.32
C PRO A 93 14.10 -10.60 -3.20
N TYR A 94 12.90 -10.59 -2.62
CA TYR A 94 11.70 -9.92 -3.15
C TYR A 94 11.26 -8.87 -2.11
N PRO A 95 11.02 -7.58 -2.45
CA PRO A 95 11.23 -6.91 -3.74
C PRO A 95 12.62 -7.10 -4.35
N MET A 96 12.74 -6.95 -5.68
CA MET A 96 14.03 -7.03 -6.35
C MET A 96 14.90 -5.81 -6.00
N PRO A 97 16.11 -5.97 -5.43
CA PRO A 97 16.96 -4.82 -5.11
C PRO A 97 17.38 -4.05 -6.37
N ASN A 98 17.19 -2.73 -6.36
CA ASN A 98 17.66 -1.82 -7.40
C ASN A 98 18.89 -1.04 -6.90
N PRO A 99 20.07 -1.08 -7.57
CA PRO A 99 20.43 -1.99 -8.65
C PRO A 99 20.71 -3.43 -8.14
N VAL A 100 20.49 -4.43 -9.01
CA VAL A 100 20.78 -5.84 -8.69
C VAL A 100 22.30 -6.08 -8.67
N GLU A 101 22.92 -5.99 -7.49
CA GLU A 101 24.37 -6.23 -7.33
C GLU A 101 24.80 -7.65 -7.71
N THR A 102 24.11 -8.66 -7.15
CA THR A 102 24.54 -10.07 -7.19
C THR A 102 23.35 -11.02 -7.09
N ILE A 103 23.20 -11.92 -8.06
CA ILE A 103 22.34 -13.09 -7.95
C ILE A 103 23.07 -14.14 -7.09
N ASN A 104 22.44 -14.58 -6.00
CA ASN A 104 23.00 -15.64 -5.16
C ASN A 104 22.80 -17.00 -5.84
N SER A 105 23.75 -17.93 -5.71
CA SER A 105 23.57 -19.27 -6.28
C SER A 105 24.30 -20.39 -5.50
N LEU A 106 23.84 -21.63 -5.67
CA LEU A 106 24.31 -22.82 -4.95
C LEU A 106 24.28 -24.06 -5.86
N ASP A 107 25.43 -24.70 -6.07
CA ASP A 107 25.55 -26.00 -6.77
C ASP A 107 24.85 -27.09 -5.95
N LEU A 108 23.84 -27.73 -6.54
CA LEU A 108 23.04 -28.79 -5.92
C LEU A 108 23.58 -30.19 -6.27
N GLY A 109 24.58 -30.27 -7.14
CA GLY A 109 25.03 -31.52 -7.73
C GLY A 109 23.89 -32.20 -8.49
N THR A 110 23.70 -33.50 -8.23
CA THR A 110 22.67 -34.33 -8.87
C THR A 110 21.33 -34.36 -8.13
N GLU A 111 21.16 -33.63 -7.03
CA GLU A 111 19.88 -33.58 -6.29
C GLU A 111 18.81 -32.90 -7.18
N THR A 112 17.60 -33.47 -7.27
CA THR A 112 16.45 -32.91 -8.04
C THR A 112 15.34 -32.37 -7.15
N GLN A 113 15.67 -32.11 -5.88
CA GLN A 113 14.77 -31.52 -4.88
C GLN A 113 15.58 -30.73 -3.85
N VAL A 114 15.01 -29.62 -3.37
CA VAL A 114 15.55 -28.81 -2.27
C VAL A 114 14.40 -28.52 -1.29
N SER A 115 14.68 -28.56 0.00
CA SER A 115 13.74 -28.24 1.08
C SER A 115 14.50 -27.48 2.17
N VAL A 116 13.94 -26.38 2.65
CA VAL A 116 14.59 -25.52 3.65
C VAL A 116 13.59 -24.83 4.56
N MET A 117 13.99 -24.61 5.82
CA MET A 117 13.26 -23.76 6.76
C MET A 117 13.70 -22.32 6.57
N LEU A 118 12.75 -21.40 6.54
CA LEU A 118 12.94 -19.95 6.42
C LEU A 118 12.10 -19.25 7.50
N ASP A 119 12.47 -18.03 7.86
CA ASP A 119 11.78 -17.21 8.85
C ASP A 119 10.51 -16.55 8.26
N ASP A 120 9.63 -16.00 9.10
CA ASP A 120 8.36 -15.41 8.63
C ASP A 120 8.62 -14.16 7.77
N GLY A 121 7.75 -13.96 6.77
CA GLY A 121 7.89 -12.85 5.82
C GLY A 121 9.16 -12.91 4.95
N ALA A 122 9.92 -14.00 4.98
CA ALA A 122 11.00 -14.24 4.04
C ALA A 122 10.44 -14.43 2.63
N MET A 123 10.80 -13.54 1.71
CA MET A 123 10.35 -13.55 0.31
C MET A 123 11.55 -13.53 -0.64
N PHE A 124 11.59 -14.46 -1.59
CA PHE A 124 12.68 -14.61 -2.55
C PHE A 124 12.17 -14.96 -3.95
N TYR A 125 12.75 -14.31 -4.96
CA TYR A 125 12.80 -14.87 -6.31
C TYR A 125 13.67 -16.12 -6.31
N VAL A 126 13.18 -17.19 -6.93
CA VAL A 126 13.91 -18.46 -7.08
C VAL A 126 13.83 -18.99 -8.50
N ALA A 127 14.94 -19.58 -8.96
CA ALA A 127 15.07 -20.25 -10.25
C ALA A 127 16.17 -21.32 -10.21
N ILE A 128 16.18 -22.25 -11.17
CA ILE A 128 17.17 -23.33 -11.25
C ILE A 128 17.74 -23.42 -12.68
N THR A 129 19.05 -23.58 -12.82
CA THR A 129 19.68 -24.05 -14.08
C THR A 129 20.03 -25.52 -14.00
N ALA A 130 19.87 -26.24 -15.11
CA ALA A 130 20.55 -27.50 -15.36
C ALA A 130 21.90 -27.20 -16.03
N TYR A 131 22.94 -28.00 -15.78
CA TYR A 131 24.23 -27.80 -16.42
C TYR A 131 25.01 -29.10 -16.66
N ASN A 132 25.91 -29.03 -17.63
CA ASN A 132 26.81 -30.11 -18.00
C ASN A 132 28.25 -29.57 -18.23
N GLN A 133 29.08 -30.29 -18.98
CA GLN A 133 30.46 -29.88 -19.30
C GLN A 133 30.53 -28.75 -20.35
N ASP A 134 29.47 -28.59 -21.17
CA ASP A 134 29.41 -27.69 -22.32
C ASP A 134 28.75 -26.34 -21.95
N GLY A 135 27.95 -26.30 -20.88
CA GLY A 135 27.47 -25.07 -20.24
C GLY A 135 26.22 -25.27 -19.38
N GLU A 136 25.50 -24.17 -19.13
CA GLU A 136 24.24 -24.14 -18.36
C GLU A 136 23.03 -23.88 -19.27
N SER A 137 21.85 -24.35 -18.84
CA SER A 137 20.57 -24.04 -19.42
C SER A 137 20.19 -22.57 -19.22
N ALA A 138 19.10 -22.14 -19.87
CA ALA A 138 18.35 -20.99 -19.37
C ALA A 138 17.80 -21.27 -17.95
N LEU A 139 17.40 -20.22 -17.24
CA LEU A 139 16.67 -20.36 -15.97
C LEU A 139 15.36 -21.15 -16.19
N SER A 140 14.94 -21.88 -15.15
CA SER A 140 13.59 -22.44 -15.01
C SER A 140 12.50 -21.37 -15.09
N ASN A 141 11.23 -21.77 -14.95
CA ASN A 141 10.22 -20.87 -14.44
C ASN A 141 10.73 -20.16 -13.17
N ILE A 142 10.61 -18.84 -13.14
CA ILE A 142 10.94 -18.00 -11.99
C ILE A 142 9.68 -17.87 -11.15
N GLU A 143 9.80 -18.08 -9.85
CA GLU A 143 8.70 -17.95 -8.88
C GLU A 143 9.12 -17.07 -7.70
N VAL A 144 8.13 -16.49 -7.01
CA VAL A 144 8.34 -15.88 -5.69
C VAL A 144 7.95 -16.88 -4.61
N VAL A 145 8.93 -17.38 -3.88
CA VAL A 145 8.71 -18.15 -2.64
C VAL A 145 8.57 -17.15 -1.50
N ALA A 146 7.43 -17.15 -0.83
CA ALA A 146 7.12 -16.27 0.29
C ALA A 146 6.57 -17.09 1.46
N ILE A 147 7.17 -16.94 2.65
CA ILE A 147 6.77 -17.66 3.86
C ILE A 147 5.63 -16.94 4.57
N ASN A 148 4.55 -17.68 4.86
CA ASN A 148 3.40 -17.23 5.63
C ASN A 148 2.76 -15.92 5.11
N ASN A 149 2.91 -15.60 3.82
CA ASN A 149 2.41 -14.33 3.23
C ASN A 149 0.89 -14.32 2.96
N GLU A 150 0.17 -15.37 3.36
CA GLU A 150 -1.26 -15.35 3.63
C GLU A 150 -1.62 -14.66 4.97
N PHE A 151 -0.70 -14.60 5.94
CA PHE A 151 -0.88 -13.98 7.25
C PHE A 151 -0.64 -12.46 7.18
N SER A 152 -1.51 -11.75 6.47
CA SER A 152 -1.35 -10.32 6.17
C SER A 152 -1.20 -9.41 7.39
N GLY A 153 -1.77 -9.76 8.55
CA GLY A 153 -1.60 -9.09 9.84
C GLY A 153 -0.76 -9.89 10.86
N GLY A 154 0.03 -10.86 10.42
CA GLY A 154 0.73 -11.77 11.35
C GLY A 154 -0.27 -12.60 12.16
N ASP A 155 -0.05 -12.71 13.47
CA ASP A 155 -0.96 -13.39 14.42
C ASP A 155 -2.35 -12.73 14.51
N THR A 156 -2.50 -11.47 14.05
CA THR A 156 -3.81 -10.79 14.03
C THR A 156 -4.64 -11.09 12.76
N THR A 157 -4.22 -12.05 11.92
CA THR A 157 -4.88 -12.33 10.63
C THR A 157 -6.16 -13.16 10.77
N VAL A 158 -7.24 -12.74 10.12
CA VAL A 158 -8.48 -13.53 9.98
C VAL A 158 -8.68 -14.07 8.57
N PHE A 159 -9.14 -15.32 8.44
CA PHE A 159 -9.34 -15.99 7.16
C PHE A 159 -10.77 -15.86 6.60
N THR A 160 -11.55 -14.90 7.10
CA THR A 160 -12.96 -14.70 6.70
C THR A 160 -13.07 -14.08 5.31
N GLN A 161 -13.83 -14.72 4.41
CA GLN A 161 -13.97 -14.29 3.00
C GLN A 161 -15.39 -13.90 2.58
N THR A 162 -16.19 -13.43 3.54
CA THR A 162 -17.59 -13.01 3.35
C THR A 162 -17.66 -11.48 3.25
N SER A 163 -18.84 -10.88 3.46
CA SER A 163 -18.95 -9.43 3.69
C SER A 163 -18.56 -8.99 5.11
N SER A 164 -18.14 -9.93 5.97
CA SER A 164 -17.66 -9.71 7.34
C SER A 164 -16.17 -10.06 7.42
N ALA A 165 -15.37 -9.33 6.61
CA ALA A 165 -13.92 -9.56 6.46
C ALA A 165 -13.06 -8.46 7.11
N PHE A 166 -13.68 -7.38 7.60
CA PHE A 166 -13.00 -6.22 8.19
C PHE A 166 -13.46 -5.94 9.64
N ASP A 167 -14.52 -6.62 10.09
CA ASP A 167 -15.35 -6.42 11.30
C ASP A 167 -15.08 -7.51 12.36
N ASN A 168 -13.81 -7.94 12.50
CA ASN A 168 -13.43 -9.06 13.37
C ASN A 168 -12.36 -8.60 14.38
N PRO A 169 -12.43 -9.02 15.66
CA PRO A 169 -11.33 -8.85 16.60
C PRO A 169 -10.08 -9.63 16.17
N ALA A 170 -8.91 -9.07 16.45
CA ALA A 170 -7.63 -9.77 16.30
C ALA A 170 -7.64 -11.10 17.10
N PRO A 171 -7.42 -12.27 16.46
CA PRO A 171 -7.61 -13.57 17.09
C PRO A 171 -6.56 -13.97 18.13
N ASN A 172 -5.56 -13.11 18.36
CA ASN A 172 -4.57 -13.23 19.43
C ASN A 172 -4.91 -12.41 20.71
N LEU A 173 -6.01 -11.64 20.70
CA LEU A 173 -6.57 -11.02 21.91
C LEU A 173 -6.98 -12.08 22.96
N ASP A 174 -6.86 -11.71 24.24
CA ASP A 174 -7.41 -12.51 25.33
C ASP A 174 -8.92 -12.23 25.57
N SER A 175 -9.50 -12.86 26.60
CA SER A 175 -10.94 -12.71 26.90
C SER A 175 -11.35 -11.32 27.39
N GLU A 176 -10.43 -10.54 27.94
CA GLU A 176 -10.68 -9.15 28.36
C GLU A 176 -10.50 -8.20 27.17
N GLY A 177 -9.47 -8.43 26.35
CA GLY A 177 -9.27 -7.74 25.07
C GLY A 177 -10.45 -7.90 24.11
N VAL A 178 -10.95 -9.13 23.91
CA VAL A 178 -12.16 -9.36 23.07
C VAL A 178 -13.40 -8.69 23.67
N ALA A 179 -13.57 -8.69 25.00
CA ALA A 179 -14.69 -8.01 25.63
C ALA A 179 -14.63 -6.48 25.43
N ARG A 180 -13.44 -5.88 25.54
CA ARG A 180 -13.22 -4.45 25.28
C ARG A 180 -13.40 -4.09 23.80
N HIS A 181 -12.90 -4.93 22.89
CA HIS A 181 -13.12 -4.76 21.45
C HIS A 181 -14.60 -4.67 21.10
N LEU A 182 -15.43 -5.56 21.66
CA LEU A 182 -16.89 -5.56 21.45
C LEU A 182 -17.63 -4.40 22.13
N ILE A 183 -17.01 -3.73 23.12
CA ILE A 183 -17.52 -2.45 23.64
C ILE A 183 -17.21 -1.34 22.64
N GLY A 184 -15.97 -1.22 22.17
CA GLY A 184 -15.57 -0.22 21.17
C GLY A 184 -16.31 -0.36 19.82
N ASP A 185 -16.57 -1.60 19.38
CA ASP A 185 -17.45 -1.95 18.26
C ASP A 185 -18.85 -1.35 18.44
N SER A 186 -19.48 -1.65 19.58
CA SER A 186 -20.78 -1.11 19.95
C SER A 186 -20.78 0.41 20.09
N GLU A 187 -19.67 1.08 20.43
CA GLU A 187 -19.57 2.54 20.51
C GLU A 187 -19.32 3.17 19.11
N PHE A 188 -18.57 2.50 18.22
CA PHE A 188 -18.28 2.93 16.84
C PHE A 188 -19.53 2.85 15.93
N GLU A 189 -20.43 1.89 16.19
CA GLU A 189 -21.75 1.83 15.54
C GLU A 189 -22.75 2.90 16.03
N GLN A 190 -22.47 3.61 17.14
CA GLN A 190 -23.47 4.53 17.71
C GLN A 190 -23.80 5.71 16.79
N SER A 191 -25.10 5.90 16.58
CA SER A 191 -25.66 7.14 16.03
C SER A 191 -25.83 8.17 17.13
N PHE A 192 -25.16 9.30 16.97
CA PHE A 192 -25.30 10.51 17.79
C PHE A 192 -26.49 11.35 17.32
N VAL A 193 -27.03 12.15 18.24
CA VAL A 193 -28.21 12.99 18.04
C VAL A 193 -28.06 14.36 18.74
N THR A 194 -28.76 15.36 18.22
CA THR A 194 -28.76 16.76 18.72
C THR A 194 -28.98 16.82 20.22
N ALA A 195 -28.21 17.67 20.92
CA ALA A 195 -28.43 17.94 22.33
C ALA A 195 -29.76 18.69 22.59
N PRO A 196 -30.37 18.54 23.79
CA PRO A 196 -30.04 17.58 24.84
C PRO A 196 -30.76 16.23 24.63
N ALA A 197 -29.99 15.14 24.54
CA ALA A 197 -30.51 13.77 24.48
C ALA A 197 -30.09 12.94 25.71
N LEU A 198 -30.80 11.84 25.97
CA LEU A 198 -30.49 10.92 27.09
C LEU A 198 -29.47 9.84 26.73
N VAL A 199 -29.23 9.63 25.44
CA VAL A 199 -28.33 8.61 24.86
C VAL A 199 -27.70 9.24 23.62
N ASN A 200 -26.38 9.14 23.49
CA ASN A 200 -25.58 9.69 22.38
C ASN A 200 -25.93 11.14 22.03
N SER A 201 -26.07 11.99 23.06
CA SER A 201 -26.18 13.44 22.91
C SER A 201 -24.90 14.01 22.31
N GLY A 202 -25.00 15.20 21.72
CA GLY A 202 -23.86 15.99 21.27
C GLY A 202 -23.49 15.82 19.80
N LEU A 203 -24.46 15.45 18.94
CA LEU A 203 -24.27 15.67 17.50
C LEU A 203 -24.21 17.18 17.25
N GLY A 204 -23.02 17.67 16.87
CA GLY A 204 -22.76 19.10 16.72
C GLY A 204 -23.67 19.79 15.68
N PRO A 205 -23.82 21.13 15.72
CA PRO A 205 -24.85 21.84 14.96
C PRO A 205 -24.77 21.69 13.45
N ALA A 206 -23.54 21.55 12.92
CA ALA A 206 -23.23 21.24 11.54
C ALA A 206 -22.20 20.10 11.50
N PHE A 207 -22.37 19.16 10.57
CA PHE A 207 -21.59 17.90 10.51
C PHE A 207 -21.60 17.30 9.09
N ASN A 208 -20.83 16.23 8.86
CA ASN A 208 -20.91 15.41 7.64
C ASN A 208 -21.59 14.06 7.88
N ASN A 209 -21.44 13.46 9.06
CA ASN A 209 -22.23 12.29 9.45
C ASN A 209 -22.45 12.21 10.97
N ASN A 210 -23.25 11.25 11.45
CA ASN A 210 -23.58 11.12 12.88
C ASN A 210 -23.15 9.78 13.52
N SER A 211 -22.41 8.94 12.80
CA SER A 211 -21.83 7.68 13.30
C SER A 211 -20.59 7.31 12.47
N CYS A 212 -19.60 6.69 13.11
CA CYS A 212 -18.37 6.29 12.44
C CYS A 212 -18.66 5.23 11.36
N ILE A 213 -19.49 4.23 11.68
CA ILE A 213 -19.93 3.17 10.75
C ILE A 213 -20.65 3.69 9.50
N ALA A 214 -21.30 4.87 9.54
CA ALA A 214 -21.95 5.45 8.37
C ALA A 214 -20.97 6.13 7.40
N CYS A 215 -19.80 6.56 7.88
CA CYS A 215 -18.66 6.95 7.05
C CYS A 215 -17.83 5.73 6.60
N HIS A 216 -17.63 4.77 7.50
CA HIS A 216 -16.79 3.57 7.31
C HIS A 216 -17.65 2.30 7.31
N PRO A 217 -18.50 2.06 6.29
CA PRO A 217 -19.47 0.96 6.31
C PRO A 217 -18.78 -0.40 6.47
N LYS A 218 -19.12 -1.14 7.54
CA LYS A 218 -18.48 -2.41 7.94
C LYS A 218 -16.95 -2.32 7.95
N ASP A 219 -16.45 -1.27 8.60
CA ASP A 219 -15.02 -0.99 8.81
C ASP A 219 -14.21 -0.82 7.51
N GLY A 220 -14.95 -0.73 6.40
CA GLY A 220 -14.47 -0.75 5.05
C GLY A 220 -14.50 0.62 4.41
N ARG A 221 -14.50 0.60 3.09
CA ARG A 221 -14.30 1.81 2.31
C ARG A 221 -15.62 2.51 2.01
N GLY A 222 -15.58 3.83 2.05
CA GLY A 222 -16.64 4.70 1.58
C GLY A 222 -16.79 4.71 0.06
N ARG A 223 -17.92 5.24 -0.42
CA ARG A 223 -18.16 5.56 -1.83
C ARG A 223 -18.12 7.08 -2.07
N PRO A 224 -17.66 7.55 -3.24
CA PRO A 224 -17.89 8.94 -3.65
C PRO A 224 -19.38 9.22 -3.90
N PRO A 225 -19.80 10.50 -3.93
CA PRO A 225 -21.05 10.88 -4.60
C PRO A 225 -20.95 10.60 -6.11
N GLU A 226 -22.04 10.12 -6.71
CA GLU A 226 -22.22 10.11 -8.17
C GLU A 226 -22.95 11.39 -8.60
N GLU A 227 -23.04 11.67 -9.90
CA GLU A 227 -23.67 12.91 -10.40
C GLU A 227 -25.16 13.00 -9.99
N GLY A 228 -25.49 14.03 -9.19
CA GLY A 228 -26.83 14.22 -8.62
C GLY A 228 -27.11 13.42 -7.34
N GLU A 229 -26.14 12.67 -6.80
CA GLU A 229 -26.25 11.98 -5.51
C GLU A 229 -25.43 12.67 -4.40
N THR A 230 -25.85 12.50 -3.15
CA THR A 230 -24.99 12.71 -1.97
C THR A 230 -24.37 11.39 -1.51
N SER A 231 -23.28 11.47 -0.74
CA SER A 231 -22.66 10.31 -0.08
C SER A 231 -22.65 10.51 1.44
N ASN A 232 -22.63 9.40 2.18
CA ASN A 232 -22.44 9.36 3.64
C ASN A 232 -20.96 9.21 4.04
N SER A 233 -20.07 9.06 3.07
CA SER A 233 -18.71 8.56 3.28
C SER A 233 -17.67 9.35 2.49
N PHE A 234 -17.97 10.63 2.30
CA PHE A 234 -17.21 11.60 1.53
C PHE A 234 -17.36 12.99 2.13
N PHE A 235 -16.29 13.77 2.15
CA PHE A 235 -16.31 15.20 2.49
C PHE A 235 -15.25 15.99 1.68
N LEU A 236 -15.36 17.32 1.71
CA LEU A 236 -14.32 18.22 1.23
C LEU A 236 -13.59 18.83 2.43
N ARG A 237 -12.28 18.56 2.55
CA ARG A 237 -11.40 19.42 3.35
C ARG A 237 -11.19 20.71 2.57
N VAL A 238 -11.17 21.85 3.27
CA VAL A 238 -10.93 23.17 2.69
C VAL A 238 -9.87 23.93 3.46
N SER A 239 -9.37 25.02 2.88
CA SER A 239 -8.51 26.01 3.55
C SER A 239 -8.37 27.27 2.68
N ILE A 240 -7.90 28.36 3.27
CA ILE A 240 -7.26 29.43 2.48
C ILE A 240 -5.76 29.09 2.28
N PRO A 241 -5.09 29.64 1.25
CA PRO A 241 -3.66 29.40 1.04
C PRO A 241 -2.79 29.88 2.22
N GLY A 242 -1.79 29.06 2.58
CA GLY A 242 -0.84 29.33 3.66
C GLY A 242 -0.80 28.20 4.70
N ILE A 243 0.05 28.39 5.72
CA ILE A 243 0.20 27.47 6.85
C ILE A 243 -0.03 28.22 8.17
N ASP A 244 -0.73 27.58 9.11
CA ASP A 244 -0.84 28.09 10.47
C ASP A 244 0.53 28.14 11.16
N GLN A 245 0.78 29.20 11.92
CA GLN A 245 2.09 29.50 12.49
C GLN A 245 2.37 28.80 13.83
N LYS A 246 1.35 28.20 14.48
CA LYS A 246 1.56 27.34 15.66
C LYS A 246 1.79 25.89 15.24
N THR A 247 0.90 25.38 14.38
CA THR A 247 0.77 23.95 14.07
C THR A 247 1.45 23.53 12.77
N GLY A 248 1.70 24.45 11.84
CA GLY A 248 2.10 24.14 10.46
C GLY A 248 0.96 23.59 9.58
N GLY A 249 -0.26 23.44 10.12
CA GLY A 249 -1.40 22.87 9.41
C GLY A 249 -2.11 23.84 8.46
N PRO A 250 -3.14 23.37 7.71
CA PRO A 250 -3.94 24.21 6.82
C PRO A 250 -4.70 25.33 7.54
N ILE A 251 -4.70 26.53 6.98
CA ILE A 251 -5.44 27.67 7.57
C ILE A 251 -6.93 27.55 7.25
N ALA A 252 -7.77 27.61 8.29
CA ALA A 252 -9.23 27.62 8.17
C ALA A 252 -9.77 28.74 7.26
N ILE A 253 -10.83 28.46 6.50
CA ILE A 253 -11.66 29.50 5.91
C ILE A 253 -12.45 30.19 7.03
N PRO A 254 -12.39 31.53 7.16
CA PRO A 254 -13.16 32.26 8.16
C PRO A 254 -14.67 32.00 8.00
N GLY A 255 -15.30 31.46 9.03
CA GLY A 255 -16.73 31.08 9.00
C GLY A 255 -17.03 29.72 8.36
N PHE A 256 -16.06 28.81 8.25
CA PHE A 256 -16.28 27.39 7.88
C PHE A 256 -15.31 26.44 8.59
N GLY A 257 -14.05 26.83 8.80
CA GLY A 257 -13.03 25.92 9.33
C GLY A 257 -12.18 25.27 8.23
N THR A 258 -11.77 24.02 8.43
CA THR A 258 -10.91 23.26 7.48
C THR A 258 -11.64 22.12 6.75
N GLN A 259 -12.97 22.07 6.88
CA GLN A 259 -13.90 21.14 6.22
C GLN A 259 -15.14 21.91 5.75
N ILE A 260 -16.01 21.29 4.95
CA ILE A 260 -17.36 21.77 4.65
C ILE A 260 -18.37 20.80 5.24
N PHE A 261 -19.24 21.30 6.12
CA PHE A 261 -20.34 20.53 6.72
C PHE A 261 -21.59 20.55 5.82
N ASP A 262 -21.87 19.42 5.16
CA ASP A 262 -23.02 19.27 4.24
C ASP A 262 -24.36 19.04 4.95
N ARG A 263 -24.35 18.91 6.28
CA ARG A 263 -25.52 18.60 7.11
C ARG A 263 -25.56 19.47 8.34
N ALA A 264 -26.76 19.59 8.92
CA ALA A 264 -27.00 20.34 10.14
C ALA A 264 -28.20 19.77 10.90
N VAL A 265 -28.27 20.10 12.20
CA VAL A 265 -29.38 19.73 13.07
C VAL A 265 -30.64 20.57 12.78
N PHE A 266 -31.80 20.16 13.29
CA PHE A 266 -33.07 20.83 12.98
C PHE A 266 -33.06 22.30 13.45
N GLY A 267 -33.22 23.23 12.50
CA GLY A 267 -33.24 24.67 12.74
C GLY A 267 -31.93 25.38 12.42
N VAL A 268 -30.83 24.64 12.27
CA VAL A 268 -29.52 25.14 11.80
C VAL A 268 -29.43 24.95 10.28
N GLN A 269 -28.62 25.77 9.60
CA GLN A 269 -28.33 25.59 8.17
C GLN A 269 -26.99 24.86 8.00
N PRO A 270 -26.89 23.87 7.08
CA PRO A 270 -25.60 23.35 6.64
C PRO A 270 -24.72 24.46 6.07
N GLU A 271 -23.41 24.29 6.11
CA GLU A 271 -22.48 25.29 5.59
C GLU A 271 -22.60 25.45 4.08
N ALA A 272 -22.75 24.34 3.35
CA ALA A 272 -22.97 24.32 1.91
C ALA A 272 -23.43 22.93 1.45
N THR A 273 -23.82 22.81 0.18
CA THR A 273 -23.99 21.53 -0.52
C THR A 273 -22.80 21.26 -1.43
N VAL A 274 -22.35 20.01 -1.55
CA VAL A 274 -21.31 19.62 -2.52
C VAL A 274 -21.95 18.98 -3.75
N GLU A 275 -21.83 19.63 -4.90
CA GLU A 275 -22.21 19.10 -6.21
C GLU A 275 -21.02 18.38 -6.86
N THR A 276 -21.30 17.30 -7.61
CA THR A 276 -20.27 16.48 -8.28
C THR A 276 -20.69 16.21 -9.72
N THR A 277 -19.76 16.38 -10.66
CA THR A 277 -19.89 15.96 -12.07
C THR A 277 -18.63 15.21 -12.50
N TYR A 278 -18.68 14.46 -13.61
CA TYR A 278 -17.54 13.67 -14.10
C TYR A 278 -17.17 13.98 -15.55
N ALA A 279 -15.86 14.16 -15.79
CA ALA A 279 -15.28 14.25 -17.13
C ALA A 279 -14.58 12.94 -17.52
N GLU A 280 -15.04 12.28 -18.58
CA GLU A 280 -14.42 11.05 -19.09
C GLU A 280 -13.17 11.35 -19.95
N ILE A 281 -12.11 10.58 -19.73
CA ILE A 281 -10.79 10.66 -20.35
C ILE A 281 -10.53 9.33 -21.05
N ASN A 282 -10.37 9.35 -22.38
CA ASN A 282 -10.17 8.13 -23.17
C ASN A 282 -8.67 7.84 -23.35
N GLY A 283 -8.27 6.58 -23.22
CA GLY A 283 -6.90 6.11 -23.42
C GLY A 283 -6.83 4.78 -24.18
N ARG A 284 -5.60 4.27 -24.38
CA ARG A 284 -5.33 2.95 -25.00
C ARG A 284 -4.18 2.23 -24.31
N PHE A 285 -4.30 0.91 -24.22
CA PHE A 285 -3.19 0.03 -23.87
C PHE A 285 -2.19 -0.13 -25.04
N GLY A 286 -1.04 -0.75 -24.78
CA GLY A 286 -0.01 -1.04 -25.79
C GLY A 286 -0.47 -2.00 -26.89
N ASP A 287 -1.60 -2.69 -26.72
CA ASP A 287 -2.25 -3.55 -27.71
C ASP A 287 -3.41 -2.85 -28.46
N ASP A 288 -3.45 -1.51 -28.44
CA ASP A 288 -4.50 -0.64 -28.97
C ASP A 288 -5.89 -0.79 -28.32
N THR A 289 -6.10 -1.70 -27.37
CA THR A 289 -7.38 -1.82 -26.64
C THR A 289 -7.69 -0.51 -25.91
N ALA A 290 -8.91 0.01 -26.09
CA ALA A 290 -9.32 1.27 -25.49
C ALA A 290 -9.72 1.11 -24.01
N TYR A 291 -9.40 2.12 -23.19
CA TYR A 291 -9.91 2.27 -21.84
C TYR A 291 -10.46 3.69 -21.62
N GLN A 292 -11.16 3.89 -20.51
CA GLN A 292 -11.74 5.17 -20.13
C GLN A 292 -11.63 5.39 -18.61
N LEU A 293 -11.08 6.54 -18.22
CA LEU A 293 -10.99 7.01 -16.84
C LEU A 293 -11.96 8.17 -16.64
N ARG A 294 -12.43 8.42 -15.41
CA ARG A 294 -13.21 9.63 -15.08
C ARG A 294 -12.47 10.53 -14.10
N LYS A 295 -12.45 11.85 -14.34
CA LYS A 295 -12.01 12.87 -13.37
C LYS A 295 -13.24 13.55 -12.77
N PRO A 296 -13.44 13.54 -11.43
CA PRO A 296 -14.51 14.30 -10.80
C PRO A 296 -14.21 15.80 -10.87
N VAL A 297 -15.28 16.59 -10.88
CA VAL A 297 -15.27 18.02 -10.61
C VAL A 297 -16.27 18.28 -9.48
N PHE A 298 -15.74 18.63 -8.32
CA PHE A 298 -16.52 18.99 -7.13
C PHE A 298 -16.78 20.51 -7.14
N THR A 299 -17.97 20.93 -6.71
CA THR A 299 -18.35 22.34 -6.59
C THR A 299 -19.09 22.57 -5.28
N ILE A 300 -18.64 23.55 -4.51
CA ILE A 300 -19.36 24.01 -3.32
C ILE A 300 -20.48 24.95 -3.79
N ALA A 301 -21.73 24.54 -3.57
CA ALA A 301 -22.93 25.25 -3.96
C ALA A 301 -23.79 25.60 -2.73
N ASN A 302 -24.68 26.57 -2.86
CA ASN A 302 -25.64 26.96 -1.82
C ASN A 302 -25.00 27.28 -0.45
N SER A 303 -23.81 27.87 -0.42
CA SER A 303 -23.11 28.16 0.85
C SER A 303 -23.84 29.23 1.68
N TYR A 304 -23.92 29.00 2.99
CA TYR A 304 -24.72 29.80 3.93
C TYR A 304 -24.21 31.26 4.07
N ILE A 305 -22.90 31.45 3.90
CA ILE A 305 -22.24 32.74 3.64
C ILE A 305 -21.41 32.66 2.36
N SER A 306 -20.97 33.81 1.85
CA SER A 306 -20.05 33.86 0.72
C SER A 306 -18.68 33.27 1.09
N LEU A 307 -18.24 32.27 0.33
CA LEU A 307 -16.84 31.83 0.32
C LEU A 307 -15.89 32.97 -0.12
N PRO A 308 -14.61 32.95 0.29
CA PRO A 308 -13.61 33.89 -0.23
C PRO A 308 -13.35 33.67 -1.73
N ASN A 309 -12.75 34.67 -2.39
CA ASN A 309 -12.38 34.57 -3.81
C ASN A 309 -11.30 33.50 -4.11
N GLU A 310 -10.58 33.06 -3.08
CA GLU A 310 -9.46 32.12 -3.18
C GLU A 310 -9.51 31.16 -1.98
N TYR A 311 -9.64 29.88 -2.27
CA TYR A 311 -9.62 28.77 -1.32
C TYR A 311 -9.17 27.49 -2.04
N LEU A 312 -8.74 26.51 -1.27
CA LEU A 312 -8.25 25.21 -1.73
C LEU A 312 -9.23 24.11 -1.28
N MET A 313 -9.37 23.04 -2.06
CA MET A 313 -10.28 21.92 -1.79
C MET A 313 -9.54 20.59 -1.90
N SER A 314 -9.70 19.71 -0.91
CA SER A 314 -9.18 18.35 -0.93
C SER A 314 -10.33 17.35 -0.74
N PRO A 315 -10.79 16.66 -1.80
CA PRO A 315 -11.85 15.67 -1.71
C PRO A 315 -11.36 14.38 -1.05
N ARG A 316 -12.12 13.85 -0.10
CA ARG A 316 -11.75 12.67 0.70
C ARG A 316 -12.92 11.67 0.76
N VAL A 317 -12.71 10.46 0.27
CA VAL A 317 -13.55 9.27 0.51
C VAL A 317 -12.97 8.49 1.68
N ALA A 318 -13.84 8.11 2.64
CA ALA A 318 -13.46 7.37 3.83
C ALA A 318 -12.67 6.07 3.50
N PRO A 319 -11.44 5.89 4.02
CA PRO A 319 -10.71 4.62 3.91
C PRO A 319 -11.26 3.58 4.89
N PRO A 320 -10.93 2.28 4.73
CA PRO A 320 -11.16 1.28 5.78
C PRO A 320 -10.47 1.63 7.11
N VAL A 321 -10.92 1.03 8.22
CA VAL A 321 -10.35 1.23 9.57
C VAL A 321 -9.74 -0.03 10.19
N PHE A 322 -9.77 -1.17 9.51
CA PHE A 322 -9.09 -2.38 9.98
C PHE A 322 -7.54 -2.29 9.93
N GLY A 323 -6.86 -3.06 10.80
CA GLY A 323 -5.41 -3.18 10.84
C GLY A 323 -4.65 -1.93 11.29
N ARG A 324 -5.30 -0.92 11.88
CA ARG A 324 -4.68 0.39 12.14
C ARG A 324 -3.65 0.34 13.26
N GLY A 325 -3.82 -0.49 14.30
CA GLY A 325 -2.84 -0.64 15.38
C GLY A 325 -1.52 -1.25 14.92
N LEU A 326 -1.54 -2.19 13.95
CA LEU A 326 -0.33 -2.73 13.33
C LEU A 326 0.49 -1.64 12.61
N LEU A 327 -0.19 -0.69 11.96
CA LEU A 327 0.44 0.42 11.25
C LEU A 327 0.91 1.52 12.21
N GLU A 328 0.20 1.72 13.32
CA GLU A 328 0.63 2.58 14.43
C GLU A 328 1.91 2.06 15.08
N ALA A 329 2.01 0.72 15.23
CA ALA A 329 3.18 0.05 15.76
C ALA A 329 4.40 0.05 14.80
N ILE A 330 4.30 0.55 13.56
CA ILE A 330 5.48 0.75 12.71
C ILE A 330 6.30 1.93 13.28
N SER A 331 7.56 1.67 13.60
CA SER A 331 8.42 2.62 14.31
C SER A 331 8.83 3.83 13.46
N ASP A 332 9.07 4.98 14.09
CA ASP A 332 9.61 6.17 13.42
C ASP A 332 10.92 5.89 12.69
N GLU A 333 11.82 5.10 13.31
CA GLU A 333 13.09 4.67 12.69
C GLU A 333 12.83 3.93 11.36
N THR A 334 11.82 3.06 11.30
CA THR A 334 11.44 2.33 10.09
C THR A 334 10.93 3.24 8.98
N LEU A 335 10.11 4.24 9.33
CA LEU A 335 9.59 5.22 8.37
C LEU A 335 10.70 6.16 7.87
N LEU A 336 11.71 6.44 8.69
CA LEU A 336 12.89 7.24 8.33
C LEU A 336 13.92 6.44 7.52
N ASP A 337 14.09 5.14 7.78
CA ASP A 337 14.93 4.22 6.99
C ASP A 337 14.40 3.99 5.56
N TRP A 338 13.09 4.19 5.34
CA TRP A 338 12.45 4.13 4.03
C TRP A 338 12.40 5.47 3.28
N ALA A 339 12.64 6.60 3.97
CA ALA A 339 12.48 7.92 3.37
C ALA A 339 13.71 8.35 2.56
N ASP A 340 13.49 8.74 1.30
CA ASP A 340 14.50 9.29 0.39
C ASP A 340 13.97 10.55 -0.33
N GLU A 341 13.69 11.61 0.45
CA GLU A 341 13.23 12.94 -0.02
C GLU A 341 14.12 13.55 -1.12
N TYR A 342 15.33 13.03 -1.34
CA TYR A 342 16.35 13.58 -2.22
C TYR A 342 16.75 12.66 -3.39
N ASP A 343 16.05 11.52 -3.61
CA ASP A 343 16.33 10.56 -4.70
C ASP A 343 17.82 10.15 -4.71
N LEU A 344 18.36 9.79 -3.55
CA LEU A 344 19.79 9.50 -3.35
C LEU A 344 20.25 8.21 -4.03
N ASN A 345 19.32 7.41 -4.58
CA ASN A 345 19.58 6.20 -5.34
C ASN A 345 19.48 6.38 -6.88
N ASP A 346 19.08 7.57 -7.37
CA ASP A 346 18.76 7.88 -8.79
C ASP A 346 17.68 6.95 -9.41
N ASP A 347 16.67 6.49 -8.65
CA ASP A 347 15.56 5.65 -9.15
C ASP A 347 14.27 6.42 -9.47
N GLY A 348 14.16 7.66 -9.02
CA GLY A 348 13.05 8.58 -9.34
C GLY A 348 11.88 8.56 -8.36
N ILE A 349 12.02 7.89 -7.22
CA ILE A 349 11.05 7.90 -6.11
C ILE A 349 11.58 8.82 -4.99
N SER A 350 10.74 9.74 -4.51
CA SER A 350 11.11 10.77 -3.53
C SER A 350 10.33 10.66 -2.20
N GLY A 351 10.04 9.42 -1.79
CA GLY A 351 9.19 9.09 -0.66
C GLY A 351 9.63 9.73 0.66
N ARG A 352 8.72 10.41 1.37
CA ARG A 352 9.05 11.10 2.63
C ARG A 352 7.95 11.13 3.67
N VAL A 353 8.33 11.28 4.94
CA VAL A 353 7.39 11.41 6.07
C VAL A 353 6.72 12.78 6.09
N ASN A 354 5.43 12.84 6.45
CA ASN A 354 4.80 14.11 6.83
C ASN A 354 5.15 14.46 8.29
N GLN A 355 5.35 15.74 8.60
CA GLN A 355 5.53 16.23 9.96
C GLN A 355 4.29 17.02 10.37
N VAL A 356 3.55 16.49 11.33
CA VAL A 356 2.19 16.95 11.69
C VAL A 356 2.12 17.39 13.13
N TRP A 357 1.20 18.31 13.44
CA TRP A 357 0.94 18.71 14.82
C TRP A 357 0.23 17.61 15.60
N ASP A 358 0.83 17.17 16.69
CA ASP A 358 0.19 16.33 17.69
C ASP A 358 -0.47 17.19 18.78
N ALA A 359 -1.77 16.97 18.99
CA ALA A 359 -2.55 17.65 20.01
C ALA A 359 -2.22 17.21 21.45
N ILE A 360 -1.58 16.04 21.64
CA ILE A 360 -1.27 15.48 22.95
C ILE A 360 0.04 16.07 23.50
N SER A 361 1.11 16.07 22.71
CA SER A 361 2.42 16.61 23.09
C SER A 361 2.58 18.12 22.86
N GLU A 362 1.68 18.74 22.09
CA GLU A 362 1.83 20.09 21.53
C GLU A 362 3.16 20.28 20.76
N THR A 363 3.53 19.29 19.94
CA THR A 363 4.74 19.33 19.08
C THR A 363 4.48 18.79 17.67
N ALA A 364 5.46 19.00 16.77
CA ALA A 364 5.46 18.38 15.44
C ALA A 364 6.11 16.99 15.51
N VAL A 365 5.44 15.96 14.95
CA VAL A 365 5.87 14.55 14.96
C VAL A 365 5.55 13.87 13.61
N ILE A 366 6.03 12.64 13.40
CA ILE A 366 5.76 11.89 12.16
C ILE A 366 4.29 11.48 12.06
N GLY A 367 3.65 11.94 10.98
CA GLY A 367 2.28 11.60 10.62
C GLY A 367 2.15 10.23 9.96
N ARG A 368 1.03 9.53 10.22
CA ARG A 368 0.78 8.14 9.79
C ARG A 368 -0.61 7.93 9.17
N PHE A 369 -1.62 8.62 9.70
CA PHE A 369 -3.04 8.42 9.39
C PHE A 369 -3.61 9.55 8.53
N GLY A 370 -4.80 9.34 7.97
CA GLY A 370 -5.35 10.19 6.91
C GLY A 370 -4.71 9.95 5.53
N LEU A 371 -5.27 10.57 4.50
CA LEU A 371 -4.86 10.34 3.09
C LEU A 371 -3.59 11.10 2.67
N LYS A 372 -3.16 12.12 3.44
CA LYS A 372 -1.86 12.81 3.27
C LYS A 372 -0.98 12.66 4.53
N ALA A 373 -1.06 11.52 5.23
CA ALA A 373 -0.35 11.28 6.51
C ALA A 373 -0.59 12.39 7.55
N ASN A 374 -1.76 13.02 7.53
CA ASN A 374 -2.08 14.27 8.21
C ASN A 374 -2.55 14.08 9.68
N SER A 375 -2.26 12.94 10.32
CA SER A 375 -2.53 12.67 11.75
C SER A 375 -1.50 11.67 12.32
N PRO A 376 -0.99 11.85 13.56
CA PRO A 376 0.11 11.05 14.10
C PRO A 376 -0.30 9.68 14.62
N SER A 377 -1.47 9.56 15.28
CA SER A 377 -1.93 8.35 15.98
C SER A 377 -3.39 8.03 15.66
N VAL A 378 -3.82 6.81 15.99
CA VAL A 378 -5.22 6.38 15.94
C VAL A 378 -6.05 7.20 16.93
N LEU A 379 -5.50 7.51 18.11
CA LEU A 379 -6.14 8.38 19.11
C LEU A 379 -6.44 9.77 18.55
N VAL A 380 -5.42 10.48 18.03
CA VAL A 380 -5.62 11.83 17.45
C VAL A 380 -6.50 11.77 16.20
N GLN A 381 -6.39 10.73 15.37
CA GLN A 381 -7.25 10.57 14.20
C GLN A 381 -8.72 10.36 14.58
N THR A 382 -9.01 9.58 15.63
CA THR A 382 -10.37 9.27 16.09
C THR A 382 -10.99 10.47 16.80
N ALA A 383 -10.25 11.13 17.70
CA ALA A 383 -10.67 12.37 18.35
C ALA A 383 -10.94 13.50 17.34
N SER A 384 -10.11 13.59 16.29
CA SER A 384 -10.29 14.56 15.20
C SER A 384 -11.44 14.20 14.26
N ALA A 385 -11.84 12.93 14.15
CA ALA A 385 -13.02 12.51 13.39
C ALA A 385 -14.33 12.78 14.17
N TYR A 386 -14.38 12.51 15.47
CA TYR A 386 -15.51 12.87 16.33
C TYR A 386 -15.83 14.37 16.24
N HIS A 387 -14.84 15.21 16.51
CA HIS A 387 -14.99 16.66 16.41
C HIS A 387 -15.14 17.13 14.96
N GLY A 388 -14.29 16.65 14.04
CA GLY A 388 -14.13 17.24 12.70
C GLY A 388 -15.03 16.69 11.59
N ASP A 389 -15.69 15.54 11.78
CA ASP A 389 -16.61 14.95 10.80
C ASP A 389 -18.04 14.78 11.39
N MET A 390 -18.17 14.69 12.72
CA MET A 390 -19.44 14.51 13.46
C MET A 390 -19.79 15.69 14.40
N GLY A 391 -18.91 16.67 14.55
CA GLY A 391 -19.10 17.86 15.40
C GLY A 391 -18.88 17.66 16.90
N ILE A 392 -18.73 16.41 17.37
CA ILE A 392 -18.76 16.04 18.80
C ILE A 392 -17.46 16.44 19.52
N THR A 393 -17.57 17.29 20.54
CA THR A 393 -16.42 17.71 21.35
C THR A 393 -15.93 16.61 22.29
N ASN A 394 -14.63 16.59 22.57
CA ASN A 394 -13.96 15.52 23.32
C ASN A 394 -12.72 16.07 24.06
N GLU A 395 -12.05 15.23 24.87
CA GLU A 395 -10.97 15.70 25.76
C GLU A 395 -9.71 16.23 25.05
N LEU A 396 -9.48 15.89 23.77
CA LEU A 396 -8.42 16.51 22.95
C LEU A 396 -8.93 17.75 22.19
N PHE A 397 -10.22 17.79 21.85
CA PHE A 397 -10.86 18.86 21.10
C PHE A 397 -12.14 19.32 21.83
N PRO A 398 -12.00 20.11 22.93
CA PRO A 398 -13.11 20.48 23.82
C PRO A 398 -13.77 21.83 23.45
N GLU A 399 -13.36 22.45 22.34
CA GLU A 399 -14.07 23.58 21.74
C GLU A 399 -14.86 23.07 20.53
N GLU A 400 -16.04 23.64 20.31
CA GLU A 400 -16.96 23.26 19.23
C GLU A 400 -16.32 23.39 17.82
N SER A 401 -16.56 22.42 16.95
CA SER A 401 -16.12 22.46 15.55
C SER A 401 -16.65 23.68 14.76
N THR A 402 -17.79 24.20 15.20
CA THR A 402 -18.45 25.40 14.69
C THR A 402 -18.06 26.68 15.44
N ALA A 403 -17.05 26.65 16.32
CA ALA A 403 -16.67 27.79 17.16
C ALA A 403 -16.45 29.09 16.35
N GLY A 404 -17.17 30.15 16.74
CA GLY A 404 -17.15 31.45 16.06
C GLY A 404 -18.00 31.52 14.78
N GLN A 405 -18.66 30.43 14.36
CA GLN A 405 -19.66 30.43 13.29
C GLN A 405 -21.07 30.76 13.81
N PRO A 406 -21.98 31.26 12.95
CA PRO A 406 -23.42 31.40 13.26
C PRO A 406 -24.17 30.11 13.60
N GLN A 407 -23.61 28.94 13.27
CA GLN A 407 -24.18 27.62 13.56
C GLN A 407 -23.91 27.17 15.00
N ASN A 408 -22.91 27.75 15.67
CA ASN A 408 -22.55 27.40 17.05
C ASN A 408 -23.74 27.57 18.00
N ASP A 409 -24.02 26.55 18.81
CA ASP A 409 -25.20 26.53 19.66
C ASP A 409 -25.04 27.39 20.94
N GLY A 410 -23.79 27.60 21.38
CA GLY A 410 -23.44 28.33 22.59
C GLY A 410 -23.80 27.57 23.88
N SER A 411 -23.79 26.23 23.84
CA SER A 411 -24.05 25.38 25.01
C SER A 411 -22.87 25.37 26.00
N SER A 412 -22.92 24.50 27.02
CA SER A 412 -21.90 24.47 28.09
C SER A 412 -21.77 23.07 28.73
N ASP A 413 -21.92 22.04 27.91
CA ASP A 413 -21.82 20.62 28.23
C ASP A 413 -20.56 19.96 27.62
N ASP A 414 -19.66 20.76 27.03
CA ASP A 414 -18.33 20.36 26.58
C ASP A 414 -17.46 19.77 27.72
N PRO A 415 -16.67 18.71 27.46
CA PRO A 415 -16.70 17.87 26.26
C PRO A 415 -17.91 16.93 26.24
N GLU A 416 -18.61 16.88 25.12
CA GLU A 416 -19.84 16.08 24.95
C GLU A 416 -19.58 14.57 24.96
N LEU A 417 -18.45 14.13 24.40
CA LEU A 417 -18.09 12.71 24.31
C LEU A 417 -17.82 12.14 25.70
N ARG A 418 -18.71 11.25 26.15
CA ARG A 418 -18.58 10.51 27.41
C ARG A 418 -17.17 9.92 27.59
N GLN A 419 -16.58 10.19 28.74
CA GLN A 419 -15.27 9.66 29.15
C GLN A 419 -15.17 8.15 28.93
N GLY A 420 -14.05 7.69 28.36
CA GLY A 420 -13.76 6.29 28.02
C GLY A 420 -14.27 5.83 26.65
N VAL A 421 -15.27 6.49 26.04
CA VAL A 421 -15.76 6.12 24.70
C VAL A 421 -14.65 6.26 23.66
N LEU A 422 -13.88 7.34 23.73
CA LEU A 422 -12.74 7.56 22.85
C LEU A 422 -11.70 6.43 22.97
N ASP A 423 -11.31 6.06 24.20
CA ASP A 423 -10.34 4.99 24.45
C ASP A 423 -10.80 3.62 23.93
N ASP A 424 -12.07 3.28 24.10
CA ASP A 424 -12.61 1.99 23.67
C ASP A 424 -12.78 1.92 22.14
N VAL A 425 -13.20 3.00 21.49
CA VAL A 425 -13.25 3.09 20.01
C VAL A 425 -11.85 3.09 19.40
N VAL A 426 -10.87 3.76 20.03
CA VAL A 426 -9.46 3.69 19.63
C VAL A 426 -8.91 2.28 19.77
N PHE A 427 -9.20 1.60 20.89
CA PHE A 427 -8.79 0.20 21.09
C PHE A 427 -9.43 -0.74 20.06
N TYR A 428 -10.71 -0.56 19.73
CA TYR A 428 -11.38 -1.28 18.65
C TYR A 428 -10.66 -1.10 17.31
N ILE A 429 -10.44 0.14 16.87
CA ILE A 429 -9.74 0.45 15.61
C ILE A 429 -8.30 -0.09 15.61
N GLN A 430 -7.61 -0.06 16.76
CA GLN A 430 -6.28 -0.66 16.91
C GLN A 430 -6.29 -2.19 16.78
N THR A 431 -7.38 -2.86 17.17
CA THR A 431 -7.48 -4.33 17.28
C THR A 431 -8.40 -5.00 16.25
N LEU A 432 -8.95 -4.25 15.28
CA LEU A 432 -9.61 -4.80 14.10
C LEU A 432 -8.62 -5.61 13.24
N ALA A 433 -8.93 -6.88 13.05
CA ALA A 433 -8.10 -7.86 12.36
C ALA A 433 -7.88 -7.54 10.87
N VAL A 434 -6.77 -8.02 10.32
CA VAL A 434 -6.48 -7.93 8.88
C VAL A 434 -6.98 -9.20 8.18
N PRO A 435 -7.72 -9.11 7.06
CA PRO A 435 -8.10 -10.29 6.30
C PRO A 435 -6.88 -10.93 5.60
N ALA A 436 -6.85 -12.26 5.58
CA ALA A 436 -5.79 -13.04 4.96
C ALA A 436 -5.73 -12.85 3.43
N ARG A 437 -4.52 -12.67 2.90
CA ARG A 437 -4.27 -12.73 1.45
C ARG A 437 -4.70 -14.10 0.89
N ARG A 438 -5.41 -14.07 -0.23
CA ARG A 438 -6.07 -15.24 -0.84
C ARG A 438 -5.30 -15.78 -2.03
N ASN A 439 -5.71 -16.96 -2.49
CA ASN A 439 -5.33 -17.51 -3.81
C ASN A 439 -3.81 -17.61 -4.07
N ILE A 440 -2.99 -17.72 -3.01
CA ILE A 440 -1.53 -17.62 -3.11
C ILE A 440 -0.90 -18.66 -4.06
N ASP A 441 -1.54 -19.81 -4.26
CA ASP A 441 -1.10 -20.85 -5.19
C ASP A 441 -1.56 -20.71 -6.64
N ASN A 442 -2.41 -19.71 -6.95
CA ASN A 442 -2.89 -19.49 -8.32
C ASN A 442 -1.74 -18.95 -9.21
N PRO A 443 -1.38 -19.61 -10.33
CA PRO A 443 -0.29 -19.16 -11.20
C PRO A 443 -0.46 -17.74 -11.75
N LEU A 444 -1.69 -17.25 -11.93
CA LEU A 444 -1.93 -15.85 -12.35
C LEU A 444 -1.66 -14.86 -11.21
N VAL A 445 -1.90 -15.24 -9.96
CA VAL A 445 -1.57 -14.42 -8.77
C VAL A 445 -0.05 -14.37 -8.56
N LYS A 446 0.65 -15.50 -8.72
CA LYS A 446 2.12 -15.55 -8.68
C LYS A 446 2.75 -14.72 -9.81
N ARG A 447 2.27 -14.87 -11.05
CA ARG A 447 2.69 -14.04 -12.20
C ARG A 447 2.40 -12.55 -11.95
N GLY A 448 1.23 -12.21 -11.39
CA GLY A 448 0.86 -10.84 -11.06
C GLY A 448 1.76 -10.20 -10.01
N GLN A 449 2.19 -10.97 -9.00
CA GLN A 449 3.13 -10.50 -7.99
C GLN A 449 4.52 -10.19 -8.59
N ILE A 450 5.01 -11.04 -9.48
CA ILE A 450 6.25 -10.80 -10.23
C ILE A 450 6.12 -9.53 -11.09
N LEU A 451 4.96 -9.32 -11.73
CA LEU A 451 4.70 -8.14 -12.56
C LEU A 451 4.57 -6.84 -11.75
N PHE A 452 4.04 -6.90 -10.53
CA PHE A 452 3.90 -5.75 -9.64
C PHE A 452 5.28 -5.21 -9.21
N ASP A 453 6.20 -6.11 -8.88
CA ASP A 453 7.59 -5.76 -8.59
C ASP A 453 8.38 -5.35 -9.85
N GLN A 454 8.18 -6.04 -10.99
CA GLN A 454 8.78 -5.65 -12.27
C GLN A 454 8.28 -4.31 -12.83
N ALA A 455 7.14 -3.82 -12.37
CA ALA A 455 6.63 -2.48 -12.66
C ALA A 455 7.22 -1.39 -11.75
N GLY A 456 7.94 -1.74 -10.68
CA GLY A 456 8.42 -0.81 -9.65
C GLY A 456 7.34 -0.39 -8.63
N CYS A 457 6.16 -1.01 -8.62
CA CYS A 457 5.12 -0.66 -7.65
C CYS A 457 5.56 -0.93 -6.19
N THR A 458 6.49 -1.87 -6.00
CA THR A 458 7.08 -2.23 -4.72
C THR A 458 7.99 -1.16 -4.09
N SER A 459 8.41 -0.12 -4.84
CA SER A 459 9.21 0.98 -4.28
C SER A 459 8.42 1.80 -3.25
N CYS A 460 7.12 2.00 -3.44
CA CYS A 460 6.22 2.63 -2.45
C CYS A 460 5.40 1.57 -1.69
N HIS A 461 4.88 0.56 -2.40
CA HIS A 461 4.08 -0.51 -1.81
C HIS A 461 4.95 -1.62 -1.21
N ILE A 462 5.80 -1.26 -0.26
CA ILE A 462 6.74 -2.15 0.45
C ILE A 462 5.97 -3.37 1.00
N PRO A 463 6.24 -4.61 0.51
CA PRO A 463 5.38 -5.76 0.78
C PRO A 463 5.30 -6.20 2.24
N THR A 464 6.38 -6.06 3.00
CA THR A 464 6.57 -6.72 4.29
C THR A 464 7.32 -5.81 5.27
N VAL A 465 6.87 -5.78 6.52
CA VAL A 465 7.55 -5.10 7.63
C VAL A 465 7.34 -5.85 8.94
N THR A 466 8.24 -5.70 9.90
CA THR A 466 8.03 -6.14 11.29
C THR A 466 7.61 -4.93 12.13
N THR A 467 6.48 -5.01 12.83
CA THR A 467 6.04 -3.95 13.74
C THR A 467 6.97 -3.83 14.95
N GLY A 468 7.06 -2.62 15.51
CA GLY A 468 7.77 -2.34 16.76
C GLY A 468 6.93 -2.72 17.98
N VAL A 469 6.88 -1.82 18.97
CA VAL A 469 6.12 -2.03 20.22
C VAL A 469 5.11 -0.89 20.40
N LEU A 470 3.85 -1.27 20.61
CA LEU A 470 2.75 -0.39 21.01
C LEU A 470 2.26 -0.85 22.38
N GLU A 471 2.68 -0.17 23.46
CA GLU A 471 2.45 -0.65 24.84
C GLU A 471 0.97 -0.76 25.23
N SER A 472 0.08 -0.01 24.58
CA SER A 472 -1.38 -0.06 24.80
C SER A 472 -2.07 -1.28 24.17
N VAL A 473 -1.44 -1.92 23.17
CA VAL A 473 -1.96 -3.09 22.45
C VAL A 473 -0.79 -4.02 22.10
N PRO A 474 -0.33 -4.87 23.05
CA PRO A 474 0.80 -5.76 22.81
C PRO A 474 0.56 -6.77 21.67
N GLU A 475 -0.69 -7.07 21.33
CA GLU A 475 -1.11 -8.01 20.28
C GLU A 475 -0.68 -7.57 18.86
N VAL A 476 -0.50 -6.27 18.62
CA VAL A 476 -0.01 -5.73 17.33
C VAL A 476 1.50 -5.51 17.30
N SER A 477 2.22 -5.84 18.38
CA SER A 477 3.66 -5.61 18.54
C SER A 477 4.52 -6.80 18.07
N ASN A 478 5.69 -6.53 17.51
CA ASN A 478 6.65 -7.52 16.97
C ASN A 478 6.06 -8.46 15.90
N GLN A 479 4.99 -8.03 15.22
CA GLN A 479 4.29 -8.80 14.20
C GLN A 479 4.97 -8.66 12.85
N VAL A 480 5.24 -9.77 12.15
CA VAL A 480 5.63 -9.74 10.74
C VAL A 480 4.36 -9.63 9.92
N ILE A 481 4.22 -8.54 9.16
CA ILE A 481 2.99 -8.16 8.48
C ILE A 481 3.21 -7.89 6.99
N HIS A 482 2.14 -7.97 6.20
CA HIS A 482 2.18 -7.76 4.75
C HIS A 482 1.20 -6.66 4.28
N PRO A 483 1.47 -5.37 4.61
CA PRO A 483 0.55 -4.28 4.33
C PRO A 483 0.67 -3.70 2.91
N TYR A 484 1.78 -3.96 2.19
CA TYR A 484 2.08 -3.36 0.89
C TYR A 484 2.02 -1.81 0.93
N THR A 485 2.80 -1.21 1.83
CA THR A 485 2.97 0.25 1.98
C THR A 485 4.17 0.59 2.86
N ASP A 486 4.80 1.72 2.55
CA ASP A 486 5.78 2.45 3.35
C ASP A 486 5.16 3.49 4.33
N LEU A 487 3.88 3.83 4.16
CA LEU A 487 3.17 4.97 4.78
C LEU A 487 3.74 6.36 4.44
N LEU A 488 4.57 6.50 3.40
CA LEU A 488 5.21 7.76 3.00
C LEU A 488 4.35 8.58 2.03
N LEU A 489 4.71 9.86 1.86
CA LEU A 489 4.20 10.78 0.84
C LEU A 489 4.95 10.61 -0.47
N HIS A 490 4.22 10.54 -1.59
CA HIS A 490 4.76 10.54 -2.95
C HIS A 490 3.99 11.49 -3.86
N ASP A 491 4.68 12.13 -4.80
CA ASP A 491 4.08 12.92 -5.88
C ASP A 491 3.37 12.02 -6.89
N MET A 492 2.04 11.98 -6.81
CA MET A 492 1.19 11.17 -7.70
C MET A 492 0.79 11.90 -9.00
N GLY A 493 1.41 13.05 -9.27
CA GLY A 493 1.26 13.83 -10.50
C GLY A 493 -0.01 14.69 -10.61
N GLU A 494 -0.01 15.57 -11.62
CA GLU A 494 -1.11 16.49 -12.00
C GLU A 494 -2.48 15.81 -12.20
N GLY A 495 -2.46 14.50 -12.50
CA GLY A 495 -3.68 13.69 -12.58
C GLY A 495 -4.42 13.69 -11.24
N LEU A 496 -3.69 13.44 -10.15
CA LEU A 496 -4.21 13.24 -8.79
C LEU A 496 -3.99 14.45 -7.87
N ALA A 497 -3.54 15.59 -8.39
CA ALA A 497 -3.45 16.84 -7.64
C ALA A 497 -4.82 17.28 -7.06
N ASP A 498 -4.79 17.79 -5.82
CA ASP A 498 -5.87 18.54 -5.17
C ASP A 498 -5.47 19.99 -4.83
N ASP A 499 -4.26 20.40 -5.18
CA ASP A 499 -3.68 21.74 -4.96
C ASP A 499 -3.70 22.24 -3.50
N ARG A 500 -4.06 21.39 -2.53
CA ARG A 500 -4.18 21.74 -1.11
C ARG A 500 -3.07 21.09 -0.29
N SER A 501 -2.20 21.92 0.26
CA SER A 501 -1.20 21.49 1.24
C SER A 501 -1.84 21.01 2.55
N ASP A 502 -1.25 20.00 3.18
CA ASP A 502 -1.70 19.39 4.44
C ASP A 502 -0.45 19.06 5.30
N PHE A 503 -0.06 20.03 6.13
CA PHE A 503 1.28 20.11 6.74
C PHE A 503 2.39 20.14 5.67
N LEU A 504 3.38 19.24 5.71
CA LEU A 504 4.45 19.20 4.69
C LEU A 504 3.98 18.67 3.34
N ALA A 505 2.90 17.88 3.30
CA ALA A 505 2.36 17.33 2.05
C ALA A 505 1.82 18.45 1.16
N ASN A 506 2.29 18.54 -0.08
CA ASN A 506 1.80 19.46 -1.09
C ASN A 506 0.52 18.93 -1.81
N GLY A 507 -0.01 19.69 -2.76
CA GLY A 507 -1.24 19.33 -3.48
C GLY A 507 -1.17 18.07 -4.34
N ARG A 508 0.02 17.65 -4.79
CA ARG A 508 0.25 16.42 -5.57
C ARG A 508 0.64 15.23 -4.71
N GLU A 509 1.12 15.49 -3.49
CA GLU A 509 1.55 14.45 -2.56
C GLU A 509 0.36 13.71 -1.94
N TRP A 510 0.45 12.38 -1.90
CA TRP A 510 -0.49 11.51 -1.22
C TRP A 510 0.26 10.43 -0.45
N LYS A 511 -0.34 9.99 0.66
CA LYS A 511 0.22 8.89 1.44
C LYS A 511 -0.04 7.56 0.75
N THR A 512 0.98 6.73 0.55
CA THR A 512 0.80 5.34 0.09
C THR A 512 -0.24 4.63 0.97
N PRO A 513 -1.34 4.07 0.41
CA PRO A 513 -2.29 3.29 1.18
C PRO A 513 -1.82 1.83 1.29
N PRO A 514 -2.04 1.15 2.43
CA PRO A 514 -1.87 -0.30 2.49
C PRO A 514 -2.84 -0.98 1.51
N LEU A 515 -2.34 -1.95 0.76
CA LEU A 515 -3.13 -2.72 -0.21
C LEU A 515 -3.74 -4.00 0.38
N TRP A 516 -3.43 -4.33 1.65
CA TRP A 516 -4.10 -5.45 2.32
C TRP A 516 -5.63 -5.26 2.34
N GLY A 517 -6.39 -6.34 2.17
CA GLY A 517 -7.84 -6.31 2.09
C GLY A 517 -8.43 -5.59 0.85
N ILE A 518 -7.64 -5.04 -0.07
CA ILE A 518 -8.17 -4.24 -1.20
C ILE A 518 -9.02 -5.09 -2.16
N GLY A 519 -8.72 -6.39 -2.28
CA GLY A 519 -9.53 -7.36 -3.02
C GLY A 519 -10.87 -7.69 -2.36
N PHE A 520 -11.15 -7.19 -1.15
CA PHE A 520 -12.40 -7.43 -0.42
C PHE A 520 -13.40 -6.27 -0.47
N THR A 521 -13.01 -5.06 -0.91
CA THR A 521 -13.92 -3.89 -0.97
C THR A 521 -15.23 -4.21 -1.69
N LYS A 522 -15.18 -5.01 -2.77
CA LYS A 522 -16.40 -5.42 -3.50
C LYS A 522 -17.35 -6.34 -2.72
N VAL A 523 -16.84 -7.22 -1.86
CA VAL A 523 -17.67 -8.17 -1.10
C VAL A 523 -18.13 -7.59 0.24
N VAL A 524 -17.35 -6.70 0.86
CA VAL A 524 -17.74 -6.00 2.10
C VAL A 524 -18.67 -4.80 1.79
N ASN A 525 -18.21 -3.88 0.95
CA ASN A 525 -18.85 -2.58 0.68
C ASN A 525 -19.75 -2.55 -0.57
N GLY A 526 -19.64 -3.53 -1.46
CA GLY A 526 -20.50 -3.67 -2.65
C GLY A 526 -20.10 -2.84 -3.88
N HIS A 527 -19.00 -2.09 -3.83
CA HIS A 527 -18.48 -1.26 -4.93
C HIS A 527 -16.96 -1.45 -5.13
N THR A 528 -16.39 -0.79 -6.14
CA THR A 528 -14.96 -0.88 -6.50
C THR A 528 -14.35 0.50 -6.76
N PHE A 529 -14.71 1.51 -5.95
CA PHE A 529 -14.26 2.89 -6.12
C PHE A 529 -12.98 3.15 -5.31
N PHE A 530 -11.88 3.51 -5.97
CA PHE A 530 -10.53 3.64 -5.37
C PHE A 530 -9.95 5.05 -5.49
N LEU A 531 -8.77 5.27 -4.89
CA LEU A 531 -8.07 6.56 -4.75
C LEU A 531 -8.74 7.54 -3.77
N HIS A 532 -8.08 8.68 -3.48
CA HIS A 532 -8.48 9.61 -2.41
C HIS A 532 -9.92 10.13 -2.54
N ASP A 533 -10.42 10.31 -3.77
CA ASP A 533 -11.76 10.83 -4.10
C ASP A 533 -12.71 9.79 -4.70
N GLY A 534 -12.31 8.51 -4.75
CA GLY A 534 -13.14 7.44 -5.33
C GLY A 534 -13.28 7.46 -6.86
N ARG A 535 -12.50 8.27 -7.59
CA ARG A 535 -12.67 8.43 -9.05
C ARG A 535 -12.55 7.13 -9.85
N ALA A 536 -11.59 6.28 -9.49
CA ALA A 536 -11.29 5.06 -10.23
C ALA A 536 -12.32 3.97 -9.95
N ARG A 537 -13.03 3.51 -10.99
CA ARG A 537 -14.17 2.57 -10.88
C ARG A 537 -13.74 1.12 -10.62
N ASN A 538 -12.45 0.83 -10.65
CA ASN A 538 -11.84 -0.49 -10.46
C ASN A 538 -10.31 -0.36 -10.31
N LEU A 539 -9.61 -1.46 -10.02
CA LEU A 539 -8.15 -1.49 -9.80
C LEU A 539 -7.34 -1.15 -11.07
N MET A 540 -7.80 -1.53 -12.26
CA MET A 540 -7.17 -1.17 -13.54
C MET A 540 -7.19 0.35 -13.75
N GLU A 541 -8.33 0.99 -13.50
CA GLU A 541 -8.43 2.46 -13.49
C GLU A 541 -7.58 3.11 -12.39
N ALA A 542 -7.43 2.45 -11.23
CA ALA A 542 -6.63 3.00 -10.13
C ALA A 542 -5.15 3.07 -10.51
N VAL A 543 -4.58 1.99 -11.08
CA VAL A 543 -3.19 2.00 -11.60
C VAL A 543 -3.04 3.01 -12.74
N LEU A 544 -3.98 3.05 -13.69
CA LEU A 544 -3.94 4.01 -14.82
C LEU A 544 -4.14 5.48 -14.43
N TRP A 545 -4.46 5.77 -13.15
CA TRP A 545 -4.53 7.11 -12.59
C TRP A 545 -3.24 7.56 -11.89
N HIS A 546 -2.30 6.64 -11.64
CA HIS A 546 -1.00 6.99 -11.08
C HIS A 546 -0.16 7.76 -12.12
N GLY A 547 0.62 8.72 -11.65
CA GLY A 547 1.58 9.50 -12.43
C GLY A 547 2.64 10.07 -11.50
N GLY A 548 3.40 11.06 -11.95
CA GLY A 548 4.49 11.64 -11.16
C GLY A 548 5.60 10.61 -10.94
N GLU A 549 5.95 10.31 -9.69
CA GLU A 549 6.91 9.24 -9.34
C GLU A 549 6.49 7.88 -9.94
N ALA A 550 5.19 7.59 -9.97
CA ALA A 550 4.62 6.34 -10.46
C ALA A 550 4.34 6.30 -11.98
N GLU A 551 4.74 7.32 -12.75
CA GLU A 551 4.51 7.39 -14.22
C GLU A 551 5.14 6.20 -14.95
N SER A 552 6.36 5.80 -14.58
CA SER A 552 7.08 4.66 -15.16
C SER A 552 6.36 3.33 -14.93
N ALA A 553 5.82 3.12 -13.72
CA ALA A 553 5.03 1.94 -13.37
C ALA A 553 3.70 1.88 -14.15
N THR A 554 3.08 3.04 -14.33
CA THR A 554 1.83 3.20 -15.09
C THR A 554 2.03 2.90 -16.57
N GLU A 555 3.10 3.41 -17.20
CA GLU A 555 3.42 3.13 -18.60
C GLU A 555 3.82 1.67 -18.81
N TYR A 556 4.56 1.06 -17.88
CA TYR A 556 4.83 -0.38 -17.88
C TYR A 556 3.52 -1.19 -17.87
N PHE A 557 2.64 -0.92 -16.90
CA PHE A 557 1.34 -1.59 -16.81
C PHE A 557 0.45 -1.36 -18.05
N ARG A 558 0.45 -0.14 -18.60
CA ARG A 558 -0.32 0.21 -19.82
C ARG A 558 0.20 -0.55 -21.05
N THR A 559 1.49 -0.89 -21.10
CA THR A 559 2.14 -1.56 -22.24
C THR A 559 2.28 -3.08 -22.10
N LEU A 560 2.06 -3.65 -20.91
CA LEU A 560 1.92 -5.10 -20.70
C LEU A 560 0.87 -5.74 -21.62
N SER A 561 1.02 -7.04 -21.90
CA SER A 561 0.00 -7.83 -22.62
C SER A 561 -1.30 -7.91 -21.80
N SER A 562 -2.46 -8.09 -22.44
CA SER A 562 -3.73 -8.23 -21.69
C SER A 562 -3.66 -9.33 -20.62
N THR A 563 -3.02 -10.46 -20.92
CA THR A 563 -2.84 -11.57 -19.96
C THR A 563 -1.99 -11.16 -18.75
N ASP A 564 -0.95 -10.34 -18.96
CA ASP A 564 -0.10 -9.84 -17.89
C ASP A 564 -0.80 -8.73 -17.08
N ARG A 565 -1.55 -7.83 -17.73
CA ARG A 565 -2.40 -6.84 -17.05
C ARG A 565 -3.44 -7.54 -16.17
N ASP A 566 -4.13 -8.54 -16.72
CA ASP A 566 -5.09 -9.36 -15.99
C ASP A 566 -4.41 -10.10 -14.82
N ALA A 567 -3.19 -10.61 -14.99
CA ALA A 567 -2.44 -11.25 -13.91
C ALA A 567 -2.10 -10.27 -12.77
N LEU A 568 -1.61 -9.06 -13.06
CA LEU A 568 -1.34 -8.04 -12.04
C LEU A 568 -2.63 -7.62 -11.30
N ILE A 569 -3.75 -7.45 -12.01
CA ILE A 569 -5.04 -7.20 -11.35
C ILE A 569 -5.49 -8.40 -10.50
N LYS A 570 -5.26 -9.65 -10.93
CA LYS A 570 -5.53 -10.83 -10.08
C LYS A 570 -4.63 -10.90 -8.84
N PHE A 571 -3.41 -10.38 -8.91
CA PHE A 571 -2.57 -10.19 -7.72
C PHE A 571 -3.15 -9.14 -6.77
N LEU A 572 -3.56 -7.96 -7.26
CA LEU A 572 -4.19 -6.94 -6.42
C LEU A 572 -5.54 -7.41 -5.83
N GLU A 573 -6.35 -8.16 -6.58
CA GLU A 573 -7.55 -8.83 -6.06
C GLU A 573 -7.23 -9.95 -5.05
N SER A 574 -5.99 -10.44 -4.98
CA SER A 574 -5.59 -11.47 -4.01
C SER A 574 -5.36 -10.90 -2.61
N LEU A 575 -4.98 -9.62 -2.52
CA LEU A 575 -4.69 -8.90 -1.28
C LEU A 575 -5.95 -8.56 -0.47
#